data_AF-A0A418QHQ8-F1
#
_entry.id   AF-A0A418QHQ8-F1
#
_cell.length_a   1.000
_cell.length_b   1.000
_cell.length_c   1.000
_cell.angle_alpha   90.00
_cell.angle_beta   90.00
_cell.angle_gamma   90.00
#
_symmetry.space_group_name_H-M   'P 1'
#
loop_
_entity.id
_entity.type
_entity.pdbx_description
1 polymer ?
#
loop_
_entity_poly.entity_id
_entity_poly.type
_entity_poly.pdbx_seq_one_letter_code
_entity_poly.pdbx_strand_id
1 'polypeptide(L)'
;MPLNSAVKALNFSRIIDLRSRTERAADPPPFLGHPADLNLPLLPWRHRAFNEASAAARSNADHMTAMLDHAANQIVTVLGAILDAPPGPVLIHCHAGKDRTGLIAALCSELAGQTRDQNAADYAASGPTLTGFYRDQQARRTPEQWAHLAPFAATRADDIHLTLTHIDQHWGQLDAYLNAHGLPGSDLSALRDRLTRT
;
A
#
# COMPACT_ATOMS: atom_id res chain seq x y z
N MET A 1 15.49 3.22 9.91
CA MET A 1 15.90 4.60 9.56
C MET A 1 15.09 5.54 10.46
N PRO A 2 15.68 6.53 11.16
CA PRO A 2 14.91 7.41 12.02
C PRO A 2 13.91 8.20 11.17
N LEU A 3 12.66 8.28 11.62
CA LEU A 3 11.62 9.05 10.94
C LEU A 3 12.02 10.54 10.93
N ASN A 4 11.93 11.17 9.77
CA ASN A 4 12.27 12.58 9.58
C ASN A 4 11.51 13.46 10.61
N SER A 5 12.22 14.36 11.29
CA SER A 5 11.64 15.28 12.29
C SER A 5 10.50 16.12 11.71
N ALA A 6 10.53 16.45 10.42
CA ALA A 6 9.45 17.12 9.72
C ALA A 6 8.15 16.29 9.69
N VAL A 7 8.26 14.96 9.51
CA VAL A 7 7.10 14.05 9.51
C VAL A 7 6.52 13.92 10.92
N LYS A 8 7.37 13.89 11.96
CA LYS A 8 6.88 13.90 13.36
C LYS A 8 6.19 15.20 13.77
N ALA A 9 6.51 16.31 13.09
CA ALA A 9 5.90 17.61 13.34
C ALA A 9 4.52 17.77 12.66
N LEU A 10 4.15 16.87 11.75
CA LEU A 10 2.81 16.84 11.17
C LEU A 10 1.82 16.28 12.19
N ASN A 11 0.76 17.03 12.47
CA ASN A 11 -0.31 16.63 13.37
C ASN A 11 -1.27 15.65 12.66
N PHE A 12 -0.83 14.41 12.48
CA PHE A 12 -1.64 13.37 11.82
C PHE A 12 -2.91 13.06 12.62
N SER A 13 -4.05 13.15 11.95
CA SER A 13 -5.34 12.72 12.53
C SER A 13 -5.50 11.21 12.51
N ARG A 14 -4.77 10.52 11.62
CA ARG A 14 -4.71 9.06 11.52
C ARG A 14 -3.37 8.60 10.96
N ILE A 15 -2.82 7.53 11.50
CA ILE A 15 -1.62 6.84 11.02
C ILE A 15 -2.01 5.38 10.80
N ILE A 16 -1.96 4.90 9.56
CA ILE A 16 -2.33 3.54 9.18
C ILE A 16 -1.06 2.74 8.92
N ASP A 17 -0.74 1.82 9.83
CA ASP A 17 0.37 0.88 9.70
C ASP A 17 -0.12 -0.42 9.04
N LEU A 18 0.26 -0.63 7.77
CA LEU A 18 -0.13 -1.77 6.94
C LEU A 18 0.65 -3.06 7.24
N ARG A 19 1.61 -3.00 8.17
CA ARG A 19 2.46 -4.15 8.52
C ARG A 19 1.74 -5.15 9.40
N SER A 20 2.12 -6.41 9.28
CA SER A 20 1.70 -7.44 10.21
C SER A 20 2.22 -7.16 11.64
N ARG A 21 1.59 -7.78 12.64
CA ARG A 21 2.07 -7.72 14.03
C ARG A 21 3.50 -8.23 14.17
N THR A 22 3.88 -9.24 13.39
CA THR A 22 5.25 -9.80 13.38
C THR A 22 6.26 -8.79 12.87
N GLU A 23 5.97 -8.10 11.76
CA GLU A 23 6.82 -7.03 11.24
C GLU A 23 6.97 -5.90 12.27
N ARG A 24 5.89 -5.49 12.94
CA ARG A 24 5.93 -4.45 13.99
C ARG A 24 6.73 -4.87 15.22
N ALA A 25 6.69 -6.14 15.60
CA ALA A 25 7.49 -6.65 16.71
C ALA A 25 8.98 -6.69 16.39
N ALA A 26 9.33 -7.02 15.14
CA ALA A 26 10.72 -7.05 14.67
C ALA A 26 11.29 -5.64 14.42
N ASP A 27 10.45 -4.71 13.98
CA ASP A 27 10.80 -3.32 13.66
C ASP A 27 9.72 -2.36 14.21
N PRO A 28 9.78 -2.01 15.51
CA PRO A 28 8.77 -1.18 16.17
C PRO A 28 8.56 0.17 15.45
N PRO A 29 7.30 0.55 15.12
CA PRO A 29 7.05 1.83 14.46
C PRO A 29 7.47 3.01 15.32
N PRO A 30 7.94 4.11 14.72
CA PRO A 30 8.26 5.35 15.44
C PRO A 30 7.03 6.02 16.07
N PHE A 31 5.82 5.59 15.70
CA PHE A 31 4.54 6.06 16.22
C PHE A 31 3.88 5.08 17.19
N LEU A 32 4.58 4.03 17.63
CA LEU A 32 4.01 3.05 18.54
C LEU A 32 3.49 3.74 19.82
N GLY A 33 2.20 3.58 20.11
CA GLY A 33 1.53 4.20 21.26
C GLY A 33 1.00 5.62 20.99
N HIS A 34 1.18 6.16 19.78
CA HIS A 34 0.53 7.41 19.38
C HIS A 34 -0.99 7.20 19.27
N PRO A 35 -1.84 8.12 19.75
CA PRO A 35 -3.30 7.94 19.75
C PRO A 35 -3.90 7.81 18.34
N ALA A 36 -3.22 8.33 17.33
CA ALA A 36 -3.62 8.20 15.93
C ALA A 36 -3.10 6.91 15.24
N ASP A 37 -2.22 6.12 15.88
CA ASP A 37 -1.67 4.87 15.33
C ASP A 37 -2.74 3.78 15.27
N LEU A 38 -3.07 3.34 14.06
CA LEU A 38 -3.98 2.25 13.78
C LEU A 38 -3.29 1.21 12.91
N ASN A 39 -3.08 0.01 13.46
CA ASN A 39 -2.50 -1.09 12.72
C ASN A 39 -3.57 -1.90 11.98
N LEU A 40 -3.58 -1.80 10.66
CA LEU A 40 -4.43 -2.55 9.75
C LEU A 40 -3.56 -3.34 8.78
N PRO A 41 -3.12 -4.57 9.13
CA PRO A 41 -2.30 -5.38 8.24
C PRO A 41 -2.98 -5.57 6.88
N LEU A 42 -2.33 -5.12 5.80
CA LEU A 42 -2.92 -5.25 4.46
C LEU A 42 -2.93 -6.70 4.00
N LEU A 43 -1.91 -7.48 4.37
CA LEU A 43 -1.79 -8.87 3.93
C LEU A 43 -2.65 -9.78 4.82
N PRO A 44 -3.51 -10.63 4.23
CA PRO A 44 -4.37 -11.51 5.00
C PRO A 44 -3.55 -12.61 5.69
N TRP A 45 -3.83 -12.84 6.98
CA TRP A 45 -3.08 -13.80 7.78
C TRP A 45 -3.53 -15.25 7.51
N ARG A 46 -2.56 -16.16 7.30
CA ARG A 46 -2.79 -17.58 6.99
C ARG A 46 -3.78 -17.82 5.85
N HIS A 47 -3.81 -16.92 4.86
CA HIS A 47 -4.67 -17.05 3.71
C HIS A 47 -3.96 -17.84 2.60
N ARG A 48 -4.44 -19.07 2.35
CA ARG A 48 -3.77 -20.02 1.45
C ARG A 48 -3.61 -19.48 0.03
N ALA A 49 -4.68 -18.98 -0.58
CA ALA A 49 -4.64 -18.49 -1.95
C ALA A 49 -3.69 -17.29 -2.11
N PHE A 50 -3.69 -16.37 -1.14
CA PHE A 50 -2.75 -15.25 -1.13
C PHE A 50 -1.29 -15.73 -1.02
N ASN A 51 -1.01 -16.68 -0.12
CA ASN A 51 0.34 -17.21 0.05
C ASN A 51 0.83 -17.93 -1.20
N GLU A 52 -0.04 -18.73 -1.85
CA GLU A 52 0.28 -19.42 -3.11
C GLU A 52 0.55 -18.42 -4.24
N ALA A 53 -0.33 -17.43 -4.43
CA ALA A 53 -0.14 -16.38 -5.44
C ALA A 53 1.12 -15.54 -5.17
N SER A 54 1.35 -15.13 -3.92
CA SER A 54 2.53 -14.36 -3.53
C SER A 54 3.82 -15.15 -3.69
N ALA A 55 3.81 -16.48 -3.49
CA ALA A 55 4.98 -17.32 -3.71
C ALA A 55 5.27 -17.54 -5.21
N ALA A 56 4.23 -17.50 -6.05
CA ALA A 56 4.35 -17.60 -7.50
C ALA A 56 4.68 -16.27 -8.20
N ALA A 57 4.54 -15.13 -7.49
CA ALA A 57 4.82 -13.80 -8.03
C ALA A 57 6.27 -13.68 -8.54
N ARG A 58 6.45 -13.03 -9.69
CA ARG A 58 7.77 -12.78 -10.30
C ARG A 58 8.10 -11.29 -10.45
N SER A 59 7.15 -10.43 -10.10
CA SER A 59 7.24 -8.97 -10.20
C SER A 59 6.43 -8.31 -9.07
N ASN A 60 6.64 -7.01 -8.85
CA ASN A 60 5.79 -6.28 -7.91
C ASN A 60 4.34 -6.20 -8.42
N ALA A 61 4.13 -6.14 -9.75
CA ALA A 61 2.80 -6.24 -10.35
C ALA A 61 2.09 -7.52 -9.92
N ASP A 62 2.71 -8.69 -10.10
CA ASP A 62 2.11 -9.97 -9.72
C ASP A 62 1.76 -10.00 -8.21
N HIS A 63 2.63 -9.45 -7.37
CA HIS A 63 2.40 -9.40 -5.93
C HIS A 63 1.25 -8.46 -5.55
N MET A 64 1.15 -7.29 -6.20
CA MET A 64 0.07 -6.34 -5.96
C MET A 64 -1.27 -6.83 -6.54
N THR A 65 -1.26 -7.51 -7.67
CA THR A 65 -2.43 -8.22 -8.20
C THR A 65 -2.92 -9.29 -7.22
N ALA A 66 -2.01 -10.08 -6.63
CA ALA A 66 -2.38 -11.03 -5.58
C ALA A 66 -3.00 -10.34 -4.34
N MET A 67 -2.59 -9.10 -4.02
CA MET A 67 -3.25 -8.30 -2.97
C MET A 67 -4.66 -7.86 -3.39
N LEU A 68 -4.87 -7.42 -4.64
CA LEU A 68 -6.21 -7.11 -5.13
C LEU A 68 -7.15 -8.32 -5.04
N ASP A 69 -6.68 -9.48 -5.50
CA ASP A 69 -7.54 -10.68 -5.59
C ASP A 69 -7.84 -11.33 -4.24
N HIS A 70 -6.95 -11.16 -3.25
CA HIS A 70 -7.02 -11.93 -2.01
C HIS A 70 -7.00 -11.11 -0.73
N ALA A 71 -6.78 -9.79 -0.83
CA ALA A 71 -6.78 -8.86 0.29
C ALA A 71 -7.84 -7.75 0.15
N ALA A 72 -8.84 -7.94 -0.71
CA ALA A 72 -9.87 -6.93 -0.99
C ALA A 72 -10.60 -6.44 0.28
N ASN A 73 -10.89 -7.34 1.22
CA ASN A 73 -11.50 -6.97 2.51
C ASN A 73 -10.57 -6.06 3.34
N GLN A 74 -9.26 -6.32 3.34
CA GLN A 74 -8.28 -5.48 4.01
C GLN A 74 -8.13 -4.13 3.31
N ILE A 75 -8.15 -4.11 1.98
CA ILE A 75 -8.14 -2.88 1.17
C ILE A 75 -9.35 -2.00 1.54
N VAL A 76 -10.56 -2.54 1.50
CA VAL A 76 -11.79 -1.81 1.87
C VAL A 76 -11.74 -1.36 3.33
N THR A 77 -11.22 -2.18 4.24
CA THR A 77 -11.04 -1.79 5.65
C THR A 77 -10.10 -0.59 5.80
N VAL A 78 -8.99 -0.57 5.04
CA VAL A 78 -8.04 0.54 5.05
C VAL A 78 -8.67 1.80 4.46
N LEU A 79 -9.37 1.72 3.33
CA LEU A 79 -10.07 2.85 2.73
C LEU A 79 -11.18 3.40 3.65
N GLY A 80 -11.91 2.52 4.32
CA GLY A 80 -12.88 2.89 5.35
C GLY A 80 -12.23 3.61 6.53
N ALA A 81 -11.05 3.19 6.97
CA ALA A 81 -10.30 3.88 8.02
C ALA A 81 -9.76 5.25 7.60
N ILE A 82 -9.49 5.46 6.30
CA ILE A 82 -9.19 6.78 5.74
C ILE A 82 -10.45 7.65 5.79
N LEU A 83 -11.60 7.13 5.34
CA LEU A 83 -12.89 7.83 5.38
C LEU A 83 -13.26 8.27 6.80
N ASP A 84 -13.18 7.35 7.77
CA ASP A 84 -13.49 7.53 9.19
C ASP A 84 -12.47 8.39 9.96
N ALA A 85 -11.30 8.70 9.37
CA ALA A 85 -10.30 9.50 10.06
C ALA A 85 -10.85 10.90 10.45
N PRO A 86 -10.47 11.45 11.62
CA PRO A 86 -10.82 12.83 11.94
C PRO A 86 -10.30 13.82 10.88
N PRO A 87 -10.83 15.04 10.81
CA PRO A 87 -10.30 16.08 9.94
C PRO A 87 -8.79 16.27 10.15
N GLY A 88 -8.03 16.32 9.06
CA GLY A 88 -6.59 16.45 9.09
C GLY A 88 -5.85 15.37 8.27
N PRO A 89 -4.51 15.42 8.25
CA PRO A 89 -3.69 14.57 7.40
C PRO A 89 -3.68 13.12 7.89
N VAL A 90 -3.76 12.20 6.94
CA VAL A 90 -3.66 10.75 7.16
C VAL A 90 -2.32 10.25 6.63
N LEU A 91 -1.54 9.57 7.47
CA LEU A 91 -0.32 8.88 7.06
C LEU A 91 -0.62 7.40 6.81
N ILE A 92 -0.14 6.84 5.70
CA ILE A 92 -0.20 5.41 5.40
C ILE A 92 1.21 4.92 5.21
N HIS A 93 1.60 3.84 5.88
CA HIS A 93 2.92 3.26 5.69
C HIS A 93 2.90 1.73 5.80
N CYS A 94 3.94 1.10 5.25
CA CYS A 94 4.22 -0.31 5.45
C CYS A 94 5.67 -0.45 5.96
N HIS A 95 6.42 -1.44 5.48
CA HIS A 95 7.84 -1.60 5.82
C HIS A 95 8.75 -0.70 4.98
N ALA A 96 8.73 -0.86 3.65
CA ALA A 96 9.51 -0.03 2.74
C ALA A 96 8.76 1.24 2.30
N GLY A 97 7.44 1.32 2.51
CA GLY A 97 6.62 2.41 1.96
C GLY A 97 6.42 2.32 0.44
N LYS A 98 6.61 1.14 -0.16
CA LYS A 98 6.54 0.91 -1.61
C LYS A 98 5.27 0.19 -2.06
N ASP A 99 5.21 -1.14 -2.00
CA ASP A 99 4.16 -1.91 -2.69
C ASP A 99 2.80 -1.80 -2.00
N ARG A 100 2.72 -2.19 -0.71
CA ARG A 100 1.46 -2.11 0.07
C ARG A 100 0.96 -0.67 0.20
N THR A 101 1.89 0.26 0.44
CA THR A 101 1.57 1.69 0.55
C THR A 101 1.16 2.26 -0.81
N GLY A 102 1.92 1.98 -1.85
CA GLY A 102 1.70 2.44 -3.21
C GLY A 102 0.39 1.93 -3.80
N LEU A 103 0.00 0.67 -3.51
CA LEU A 103 -1.31 0.16 -3.91
C LEU A 103 -2.43 1.00 -3.30
N ILE A 104 -2.44 1.17 -1.97
CA ILE A 104 -3.50 1.97 -1.31
C ILE A 104 -3.46 3.43 -1.78
N ALA A 105 -2.28 4.02 -1.95
CA ALA A 105 -2.12 5.38 -2.44
C ALA A 105 -2.67 5.55 -3.86
N ALA A 106 -2.36 4.62 -4.77
CA ALA A 106 -2.85 4.65 -6.15
C ALA A 106 -4.38 4.54 -6.23
N LEU A 107 -5.00 3.66 -5.41
CA LEU A 107 -6.46 3.56 -5.33
C LEU A 107 -7.08 4.86 -4.82
N CYS A 108 -6.48 5.49 -3.80
CA CYS A 108 -6.93 6.80 -3.30
C CYS A 108 -6.80 7.89 -4.38
N SER A 109 -5.65 7.96 -5.05
CA SER A 109 -5.39 8.96 -6.09
C SER A 109 -6.33 8.81 -7.29
N GLU A 110 -6.65 7.59 -7.70
CA GLU A 110 -7.64 7.33 -8.74
C GLU A 110 -9.05 7.75 -8.31
N LEU A 111 -9.45 7.47 -7.06
CA LEU A 111 -10.71 8.00 -6.51
C LEU A 111 -10.72 9.53 -6.48
N ALA A 112 -9.58 10.16 -6.21
CA ALA A 112 -9.40 11.61 -6.28
C ALA A 112 -9.33 12.17 -7.72
N GLY A 113 -9.44 11.31 -8.75
CA GLY A 113 -9.47 11.71 -10.16
C GLY A 113 -8.10 11.85 -10.83
N GLN A 114 -7.02 11.38 -10.21
CA GLN A 114 -5.71 11.34 -10.85
C GLN A 114 -5.65 10.28 -11.96
N THR A 115 -4.84 10.53 -12.98
CA THR A 115 -4.64 9.60 -14.09
C THR A 115 -3.73 8.43 -13.69
N ARG A 116 -3.82 7.33 -14.43
CA ARG A 116 -2.92 6.16 -14.25
C ARG A 116 -1.45 6.54 -14.42
N ASP A 117 -1.15 7.49 -15.32
CA ASP A 117 0.22 7.99 -15.52
C ASP A 117 0.74 8.77 -14.31
N GLN A 118 -0.12 9.58 -13.67
CA GLN A 118 0.23 10.26 -12.43
C GLN A 118 0.50 9.27 -11.30
N ASN A 119 -0.34 8.24 -11.16
CA ASN A 119 -0.12 7.15 -10.20
C ASN A 119 1.18 6.38 -10.48
N ALA A 120 1.47 6.11 -11.75
CA ALA A 120 2.69 5.40 -12.15
C ALA A 120 3.96 6.22 -11.87
N ALA A 121 3.91 7.53 -12.11
CA ALA A 121 4.98 8.46 -11.78
C ALA A 121 5.20 8.57 -10.26
N ASP A 122 4.13 8.70 -9.47
CA ASP A 122 4.20 8.76 -8.00
C ASP A 122 4.78 7.47 -7.42
N TYR A 123 4.29 6.31 -7.86
CA TYR A 123 4.82 5.02 -7.44
C TYR A 123 6.33 4.89 -7.76
N ALA A 124 6.73 5.21 -8.99
CA ALA A 124 8.12 5.14 -9.42
C ALA A 124 9.04 6.09 -8.63
N ALA A 125 8.53 7.23 -8.16
CA ALA A 125 9.29 8.19 -7.36
C ALA A 125 9.72 7.64 -5.99
N SER A 126 9.10 6.57 -5.49
CA SER A 126 9.55 5.88 -4.28
C SER A 126 10.89 5.15 -4.48
N GLY A 127 11.20 4.71 -5.70
CA GLY A 127 12.37 3.86 -6.01
C GLY A 127 13.72 4.45 -5.60
N PRO A 128 14.08 5.68 -6.03
CA PRO A 128 15.35 6.31 -5.65
C PRO A 128 15.59 6.35 -4.15
N THR A 129 14.54 6.57 -3.34
CA THR A 129 14.62 6.64 -1.88
C THR A 129 14.96 5.30 -1.22
N LEU A 130 14.74 4.19 -1.93
CA LEU A 130 14.93 2.83 -1.43
C LEU A 130 16.26 2.20 -1.83
N THR A 131 17.09 2.90 -2.60
CA THR A 131 18.41 2.40 -3.04
C THR A 131 19.27 1.96 -1.86
N GLY A 132 19.32 2.76 -0.79
CA GLY A 132 20.06 2.41 0.42
C GLY A 132 19.47 1.21 1.16
N PHE A 133 18.14 1.16 1.27
CA PHE A 133 17.43 0.05 1.89
C PHE A 133 17.73 -1.29 1.19
N TYR A 134 17.63 -1.35 -0.14
CA TYR A 134 17.86 -2.58 -0.87
C TYR A 134 19.34 -2.98 -0.94
N ARG A 135 20.27 -2.02 -0.95
CA ARG A 135 21.70 -2.31 -0.80
C ARG A 135 21.99 -2.99 0.55
N ASP A 136 21.43 -2.47 1.64
CA ASP A 136 21.63 -3.03 2.98
C ASP A 136 20.98 -4.43 3.10
N GLN A 137 19.83 -4.63 2.44
CA GLN A 137 19.16 -5.92 2.35
C GLN A 137 19.98 -6.95 1.57
N GLN A 138 20.60 -6.55 0.46
CA GLN A 138 21.49 -7.38 -0.35
C GLN A 138 22.74 -7.79 0.45
N ALA A 139 23.35 -6.85 1.18
CA ALA A 139 24.56 -7.09 1.96
C ALA A 139 24.37 -8.11 3.11
N ARG A 140 23.13 -8.34 3.55
CA ARG A 140 22.79 -9.26 4.65
C ARG A 140 22.32 -10.64 4.19
N ARG A 141 22.37 -10.92 2.89
CA ARG A 141 21.80 -12.13 2.27
C ARG A 141 22.83 -12.86 1.43
N THR A 142 22.65 -14.18 1.30
CA THR A 142 23.42 -14.95 0.32
C THR A 142 22.99 -14.57 -1.12
N PRO A 143 23.82 -14.84 -2.13
CA PRO A 143 23.45 -14.60 -3.54
C PRO A 143 22.12 -15.26 -3.92
N GLU A 144 21.85 -16.46 -3.44
CA GLU A 144 20.61 -17.22 -3.71
C GLU A 144 19.40 -16.53 -3.06
N GLN A 145 19.53 -16.13 -1.79
CA GLN A 145 18.48 -15.38 -1.08
C GLN A 145 18.19 -14.04 -1.76
N TRP A 146 19.23 -13.36 -2.23
CA TRP A 146 19.07 -12.10 -2.96
C TRP A 146 18.42 -12.31 -4.33
N ALA A 147 18.78 -13.36 -5.06
CA ALA A 147 18.20 -13.66 -6.37
C ALA A 147 16.67 -13.80 -6.32
N HIS A 148 16.12 -14.31 -5.21
CA HIS A 148 14.68 -14.37 -4.99
C HIS A 148 14.01 -13.01 -4.71
N LEU A 149 14.75 -12.03 -4.16
CA LEU A 149 14.23 -10.71 -3.81
C LEU A 149 14.54 -9.62 -4.84
N ALA A 150 15.61 -9.78 -5.62
CA ALA A 150 16.07 -8.80 -6.60
C ALA A 150 14.99 -8.36 -7.60
N PRO A 151 14.09 -9.24 -8.10
CA PRO A 151 13.00 -8.82 -8.98
C PRO A 151 12.06 -7.78 -8.33
N PHE A 152 11.90 -7.87 -7.01
CA PHE A 152 11.04 -6.99 -6.21
C PHE A 152 11.79 -5.76 -5.67
N ALA A 153 13.10 -5.62 -5.92
CA ALA A 153 13.86 -4.46 -5.45
C ALA A 153 13.59 -3.21 -6.31
N ALA A 154 13.41 -3.42 -7.61
CA ALA A 154 13.09 -2.35 -8.54
C ALA A 154 11.70 -1.76 -8.24
N THR A 155 11.52 -0.49 -8.61
CA THR A 155 10.24 0.22 -8.53
C THR A 155 9.95 0.73 -9.93
N ARG A 156 9.10 0.03 -10.68
CA ARG A 156 8.80 0.38 -12.08
C ARG A 156 7.41 0.99 -12.17
N ALA A 157 7.26 2.05 -12.95
CA ALA A 157 5.96 2.65 -13.27
C ALA A 157 4.97 1.58 -13.79
N ASP A 158 5.46 0.65 -14.62
CA ASP A 158 4.67 -0.46 -15.15
C ASP A 158 4.11 -1.38 -14.07
N ASP A 159 4.78 -1.53 -12.91
CA ASP A 159 4.30 -2.45 -11.86
C ASP A 159 2.92 -2.02 -11.33
N ILE A 160 2.76 -0.72 -11.02
CA ILE A 160 1.48 -0.20 -10.55
C ILE A 160 0.49 -0.06 -11.71
N HIS A 161 0.96 0.31 -12.91
CA HIS A 161 0.07 0.41 -14.08
C HIS A 161 -0.58 -0.94 -14.40
N LEU A 162 0.19 -2.02 -14.46
CA LEU A 162 -0.32 -3.38 -14.72
C LEU A 162 -1.28 -3.85 -13.62
N THR A 163 -0.96 -3.55 -12.37
CA THR A 163 -1.84 -3.85 -11.21
C THR A 163 -3.19 -3.14 -11.35
N LEU A 164 -3.16 -1.88 -11.75
CA LEU A 164 -4.36 -1.06 -11.94
C LEU A 164 -5.17 -1.53 -13.16
N THR A 165 -4.51 -1.91 -14.26
CA THR A 165 -5.14 -2.54 -15.43
C THR A 165 -5.86 -3.86 -15.08
N HIS A 166 -5.34 -4.62 -14.11
CA HIS A 166 -6.00 -5.86 -13.65
C HIS A 166 -7.41 -5.61 -13.13
N ILE A 167 -7.65 -4.47 -12.46
CA ILE A 167 -8.98 -4.05 -12.00
C ILE A 167 -9.90 -3.87 -13.20
N ASP A 168 -9.46 -3.15 -14.23
CA ASP A 168 -10.27 -2.88 -15.42
C ASP A 168 -10.62 -4.18 -16.17
N GLN A 169 -9.67 -5.12 -16.26
CA GLN A 169 -9.88 -6.40 -16.94
C GLN A 169 -10.88 -7.33 -16.23
N HIS A 170 -10.93 -7.31 -14.89
CA HIS A 170 -11.74 -8.26 -14.12
C HIS A 170 -13.04 -7.65 -13.58
N TRP A 171 -13.06 -6.33 -13.37
CA TRP A 171 -14.16 -5.61 -12.72
C TRP A 171 -14.70 -4.46 -13.57
N GLY A 172 -14.03 -4.11 -14.67
CA GLY A 172 -14.41 -3.01 -15.57
C GLY A 172 -13.98 -1.63 -15.07
N GLN A 173 -14.07 -1.37 -13.77
CA GLN A 173 -13.65 -0.12 -13.14
C GLN A 173 -13.42 -0.27 -11.62
N LEU A 174 -12.68 0.67 -11.03
CA LEU A 174 -12.39 0.68 -9.59
C LEU A 174 -13.64 0.66 -8.70
N ASP A 175 -14.67 1.44 -9.04
CA ASP A 175 -15.90 1.52 -8.25
C ASP A 175 -16.62 0.17 -8.16
N ALA A 176 -16.59 -0.62 -9.24
CA ALA A 176 -17.22 -1.93 -9.27
C ALA A 176 -16.46 -2.92 -8.38
N TYR A 177 -15.13 -2.91 -8.42
CA TYR A 177 -14.28 -3.68 -7.52
C TYR A 177 -14.55 -3.32 -6.05
N LEU A 178 -14.48 -2.03 -5.69
CA LEU A 178 -14.66 -1.60 -4.30
C LEU A 178 -16.08 -1.87 -3.78
N ASN A 179 -17.11 -1.67 -4.61
CA ASN A 179 -18.50 -1.97 -4.26
C ASN A 179 -18.71 -3.46 -3.99
N ALA A 180 -18.20 -4.32 -4.88
CA ALA A 180 -18.30 -5.77 -4.73
C ALA A 180 -17.63 -6.30 -3.45
N HIS A 181 -16.65 -5.55 -2.92
CA HIS A 181 -15.92 -5.89 -1.70
C HIS A 181 -16.38 -5.12 -0.45
N GLY A 182 -17.51 -4.42 -0.52
CA GLY A 182 -18.19 -3.88 0.66
C GLY A 182 -17.96 -2.39 0.91
N LEU A 183 -17.52 -1.61 -0.08
CA LEU A 183 -17.50 -0.15 -0.01
C LEU A 183 -18.66 0.42 -0.87
N PRO A 184 -19.83 0.69 -0.28
CA PRO A 184 -21.01 1.10 -1.04
C PRO A 184 -20.82 2.48 -1.70
N GLY A 185 -21.68 2.80 -2.67
CA GLY A 185 -21.60 4.05 -3.44
C GLY A 185 -21.59 5.32 -2.57
N SER A 186 -22.31 5.33 -1.45
CA SER A 186 -22.31 6.45 -0.49
C SER A 186 -20.92 6.70 0.11
N ASP A 187 -20.22 5.63 0.47
CA ASP A 187 -18.92 5.69 1.12
C ASP A 187 -17.84 6.03 0.10
N LEU A 188 -17.97 5.54 -1.13
CA LEU A 188 -17.12 5.95 -2.26
C LEU A 188 -17.25 7.46 -2.52
N SER A 189 -18.47 8.00 -2.61
CA SER A 189 -18.67 9.45 -2.77
C SER A 189 -18.06 10.25 -1.62
N ALA A 190 -18.29 9.83 -0.37
CA ALA A 190 -17.74 10.52 0.80
C ALA A 190 -16.20 10.44 0.85
N LEU A 191 -15.61 9.32 0.41
CA LEU A 191 -14.17 9.14 0.34
C LEU A 191 -13.55 10.04 -0.75
N ARG A 192 -14.19 10.17 -1.91
CA ARG A 192 -13.77 11.12 -2.95
C ARG A 192 -13.77 12.57 -2.46
N ASP A 193 -14.84 12.97 -1.78
CA ASP A 193 -14.94 14.30 -1.19
C ASP A 193 -13.82 14.53 -0.18
N ARG A 194 -13.51 13.52 0.66
CA ARG A 194 -12.42 13.62 1.63
C ARG A 194 -11.07 13.82 0.94
N LEU A 195 -10.80 13.07 -0.13
CA LEU A 195 -9.50 13.06 -0.81
C LEU A 195 -9.24 14.30 -1.66
N THR A 196 -10.29 15.02 -2.06
CA THR A 196 -10.21 16.21 -2.91
C THR A 196 -10.41 17.53 -2.16
N ARG A 197 -10.82 17.49 -0.87
CA ARG A 197 -10.88 18.68 -0.02
C ARG A 197 -9.46 19.21 0.26
N THR A 198 -9.15 20.34 -0.35
CA THR A 198 -8.00 21.21 -0.05
C THR A 198 -8.28 22.08 1.17
#